data_AF-A0A929HYS0-F1
#
_entry.id   AF-A0A929HYS0-F1
#
_cell.length_a   1.000
_cell.length_b   1.000
_cell.length_c   1.000
_cell.angle_alpha   90.00
_cell.angle_beta   90.00
_cell.angle_gamma   90.00
#
_symmetry.space_group_name_H-M   'P 1'
#
loop_
_entity.id
_entity.type
_entity.pdbx_description
1 polymer ?
#
loop_
_entity_poly.entity_id
_entity_poly.type
_entity_poly.pdbx_seq_one_letter_code
_entity_poly.pdbx_strand_id
1 'polypeptide(L)'
;MIIIAELMWTPDKANDIGKAFLEAPSLPDYIKVRGPYLSSILGKGTRSINIFEFDASKIEDVTKAIGQRYVPYMRVPGFTYEIKIWGEAQEALELLGLT
;
A
#
# COMPACT_ATOMS: atom_id res chain seq x y z
N MET A 1 7.82 2.26 -12.13
CA MET A 1 6.98 3.02 -11.17
C MET A 1 6.65 2.15 -9.96
N ILE A 2 6.49 2.76 -8.79
CA ILE A 2 6.04 2.06 -7.59
C ILE A 2 4.91 2.79 -6.88
N ILE A 3 4.10 2.04 -6.14
CA ILE A 3 3.23 2.58 -5.10
C ILE A 3 3.74 2.08 -3.75
N ILE A 4 3.89 3.00 -2.80
CA ILE A 4 4.17 2.68 -1.41
C ILE A 4 2.89 2.91 -0.62
N ALA A 5 2.35 1.82 -0.06
CA ALA A 5 1.25 1.91 0.89
C ALA A 5 1.78 1.72 2.31
N GLU A 6 1.46 2.67 3.16
CA GLU A 6 1.76 2.62 4.58
C GLU A 6 0.47 2.44 5.35
N LEU A 7 0.48 1.55 6.32
CA LEU A 7 -0.68 1.18 7.13
C LEU A 7 -0.32 1.34 8.60
N MET A 8 -1.29 1.71 9.43
CA MET A 8 -1.11 1.77 10.88
C MET A 8 -2.36 1.30 11.60
N TRP A 9 -2.16 0.58 12.70
CA TRP A 9 -3.23 0.12 13.59
C TRP A 9 -2.73 -0.03 15.02
N THR A 10 -3.64 0.09 15.99
CA THR A 10 -3.32 -0.13 17.40
C THR A 10 -3.16 -1.63 17.70
N PRO A 11 -2.35 -2.02 18.71
CA PRO A 11 -2.05 -3.43 18.97
C PRO A 11 -3.29 -4.30 19.25
N ASP A 12 -4.31 -3.73 19.89
CA ASP A 12 -5.57 -4.41 20.21
C ASP A 12 -6.39 -4.79 18.96
N LYS A 13 -6.06 -4.24 17.79
CA LYS A 13 -6.72 -4.52 16.50
C LYS A 13 -6.00 -5.57 15.65
N ALA A 14 -4.89 -6.15 16.12
CA ALA A 14 -4.09 -7.08 15.33
C ALA A 14 -4.91 -8.25 14.75
N ASN A 15 -5.83 -8.82 15.53
CA ASN A 15 -6.69 -9.92 15.07
C ASN A 15 -7.68 -9.48 13.98
N ASP A 16 -8.23 -8.28 14.08
CA ASP A 16 -9.18 -7.75 13.09
C ASP A 16 -8.46 -7.40 11.78
N ILE A 17 -7.23 -6.89 11.86
CA ILE A 17 -6.36 -6.69 10.70
C ILE A 17 -6.02 -8.02 10.02
N GLY A 18 -5.74 -9.07 10.80
CA GLY A 18 -5.52 -10.42 10.27
C GLY A 18 -6.71 -10.96 9.48
N LYS A 19 -7.95 -10.75 9.98
CA LYS A 19 -9.18 -11.12 9.26
C LYS A 19 -9.34 -10.30 7.98
N ALA A 20 -9.15 -8.98 8.06
CA ALA A 20 -9.22 -8.10 6.89
C ALA A 20 -8.19 -8.49 5.81
N PHE A 21 -7.00 -8.96 6.21
CA PHE A 21 -6.00 -9.48 5.27
C PHE A 21 -6.45 -10.72 4.52
N LEU A 22 -7.13 -11.65 5.21
CA LEU A 22 -7.65 -12.86 4.57
C LEU A 22 -8.85 -12.59 3.64
N GLU A 23 -9.63 -11.53 3.92
CA GLU A 23 -10.73 -11.07 3.06
C GLU A 23 -10.26 -10.24 1.86
N ALA A 24 -9.03 -9.72 1.90
CA ALA A 24 -8.52 -8.82 0.88
C ALA A 24 -8.38 -9.54 -0.47
N PRO A 25 -8.91 -8.97 -1.58
CA PRO A 25 -8.78 -9.58 -2.89
C PRO A 25 -7.31 -9.73 -3.28
N SER A 26 -7.01 -10.83 -3.96
CA SER A 26 -5.71 -11.04 -4.62
C SER A 26 -5.43 -9.91 -5.61
N LEU A 27 -4.17 -9.51 -5.70
CA LEU A 27 -3.75 -8.54 -6.70
C LEU A 27 -3.51 -9.26 -8.04
N PRO A 28 -3.71 -8.56 -9.18
CA PRO A 28 -3.30 -9.07 -10.48
C PRO A 28 -1.81 -9.47 -10.52
N ASP A 29 -1.49 -10.54 -11.27
CA ASP A 29 -0.15 -11.13 -11.31
C ASP A 29 0.95 -10.19 -11.84
N TYR A 30 0.58 -9.17 -12.62
CA TYR A 30 1.52 -8.17 -13.14
C TYR A 30 1.97 -7.15 -12.08
N ILE A 31 1.32 -7.13 -10.90
CA ILE A 31 1.71 -6.29 -9.77
C ILE A 31 2.65 -7.08 -8.88
N LYS A 32 3.93 -6.76 -8.92
CA LYS A 32 4.92 -7.38 -8.05
C LYS A 32 4.87 -6.71 -6.68
N VAL A 33 4.62 -7.50 -5.64
CA VAL A 33 4.50 -7.00 -4.25
C VAL A 33 5.80 -7.27 -3.49
N ARG A 34 6.31 -6.28 -2.76
CA ARG A 34 7.29 -6.47 -1.68
C ARG A 34 6.69 -6.10 -0.33
N GLY A 35 6.84 -6.99 0.64
CA GLY A 35 6.22 -6.89 1.96
C GLY A 35 5.04 -7.85 2.14
N PRO A 36 4.16 -7.63 3.15
CA PRO A 36 4.21 -6.50 4.08
C PRO A 36 5.46 -6.53 4.96
N TYR A 37 6.13 -5.40 5.09
CA TYR A 37 7.12 -5.17 6.14
C TYR A 37 6.40 -4.59 7.35
N LEU A 38 6.73 -5.05 8.56
CA LEU A 38 6.07 -4.60 9.78
C LEU A 38 7.08 -4.04 10.78
N SER A 39 6.66 -3.00 11.50
CA SER A 39 7.40 -2.44 12.63
C SER A 39 6.42 -2.05 13.74
N SER A 40 6.81 -2.29 14.99
CA SER A 40 6.02 -1.89 16.16
C SER A 40 6.61 -0.63 16.77
N ILE A 41 5.76 0.36 17.01
CA ILE A 41 6.12 1.62 17.66
C ILE A 41 5.47 1.63 19.04
N LEU A 42 6.30 1.61 20.09
CA LEU A 42 5.84 1.63 21.48
C LEU A 42 4.90 2.83 21.70
N GLY A 43 3.72 2.57 22.27
CA GLY A 43 2.70 3.59 22.55
C GLY A 43 1.90 4.11 21.34
N LYS A 44 2.22 3.69 20.11
CA LYS A 44 1.45 4.08 18.90
C LYS A 44 0.77 2.90 18.21
N GLY A 45 1.43 1.74 18.20
CA GLY A 45 0.90 0.53 17.56
C GLY A 45 1.82 -0.02 16.49
N THR A 46 1.24 -0.74 15.53
CA THR A 46 1.99 -1.37 14.43
C THR A 46 1.88 -0.52 13.18
N ARG A 47 2.99 -0.35 12.47
CA ARG A 47 3.04 0.21 11.13
C ARG A 47 3.44 -0.88 10.14
N SER A 48 2.85 -0.85 8.95
CA SER A 48 3.26 -1.70 7.85
C SER A 48 3.57 -0.88 6.60
N ILE A 49 4.51 -1.36 5.79
CA ILE A 49 4.82 -0.84 4.46
C ILE A 49 4.65 -1.96 3.45
N ASN A 50 3.91 -1.69 2.38
CA ASN A 50 3.80 -2.52 1.20
C ASN A 50 4.29 -1.73 -0.02
N ILE A 51 5.11 -2.35 -0.85
CA ILE A 51 5.61 -1.75 -2.09
C ILE A 51 5.01 -2.55 -3.25
N PHE A 52 4.39 -1.84 -4.18
CA PHE A 52 3.81 -2.41 -5.39
C PHE A 52 4.61 -1.89 -6.59
N GLU A 53 5.29 -2.80 -7.29
CA GLU A 53 6.03 -2.53 -8.52
C GLU A 53 5.15 -2.94 -9.72
N PHE A 54 5.05 -2.06 -10.71
CA PHE A 54 4.23 -2.26 -11.90
C PHE A 54 4.65 -1.33 -13.05
N ASP A 55 4.18 -1.63 -14.26
CA ASP A 55 4.40 -0.82 -15.46
C ASP A 55 3.59 0.48 -15.40
N ALA A 56 4.18 1.62 -15.77
CA ALA A 56 3.55 2.93 -15.69
C ALA A 56 2.22 3.01 -16.48
N SER A 57 2.10 2.28 -17.59
CA SER A 57 0.89 2.19 -18.41
C SER A 57 -0.31 1.56 -17.68
N LYS A 58 -0.10 0.97 -16.50
CA LYS A 58 -1.13 0.29 -15.69
C LYS A 58 -1.59 1.07 -14.46
N ILE A 59 -1.21 2.35 -14.31
CA ILE A 59 -1.48 3.12 -13.09
C ILE A 59 -2.95 3.16 -12.67
N GLU A 60 -3.88 3.31 -13.61
CA GLU A 60 -5.31 3.36 -13.32
C GLU A 60 -5.81 2.02 -12.76
N ASP A 61 -5.49 0.92 -13.46
CA ASP A 61 -5.85 -0.44 -13.06
C ASP A 61 -5.25 -0.80 -11.70
N VAL A 62 -3.99 -0.43 -11.46
CA VAL A 62 -3.27 -0.71 -10.21
C VAL A 62 -3.84 0.08 -9.05
N THR A 63 -4.12 1.36 -9.25
CA THR A 63 -4.72 2.20 -8.19
C THR A 63 -6.09 1.66 -7.79
N LYS A 64 -6.89 1.21 -8.76
CA LYS A 64 -8.17 0.54 -8.50
C LYS A 64 -7.99 -0.77 -7.73
N ALA A 65 -7.07 -1.64 -8.16
CA ALA A 65 -6.80 -2.92 -7.49
C ALA A 65 -6.32 -2.73 -6.04
N ILE A 66 -5.41 -1.78 -5.80
CA ILE A 66 -4.92 -1.45 -4.45
C ILE A 66 -6.03 -0.86 -3.59
N GLY A 67 -6.85 0.05 -4.15
CA GLY A 67 -8.00 0.61 -3.45
C GLY A 67 -8.98 -0.48 -3.00
N GLN A 68 -9.34 -1.40 -3.88
CA GLN A 68 -10.20 -2.55 -3.57
C GLN A 68 -9.57 -3.48 -2.53
N ARG A 69 -8.25 -3.71 -2.62
CA ARG A 69 -7.51 -4.51 -1.64
C ARG A 69 -7.62 -3.96 -0.21
N TYR A 70 -7.68 -2.64 -0.04
CA TYR A 70 -7.75 -2.02 1.28
C TYR A 70 -9.17 -1.85 1.85
N VAL A 71 -10.23 -2.07 1.07
CA VAL A 71 -11.63 -1.95 1.53
C VAL A 71 -11.92 -2.73 2.82
N PRO A 72 -11.48 -4.00 2.99
CA PRO A 72 -11.75 -4.74 4.23
C PRO A 72 -11.12 -4.10 5.47
N TYR A 73 -9.94 -3.50 5.33
CA TYR A 73 -9.19 -2.89 6.43
C TYR A 73 -9.83 -1.59 6.92
N MET A 74 -10.50 -0.84 6.04
CA MET A 74 -11.20 0.40 6.40
C MET A 74 -12.33 0.21 7.42
N ARG A 75 -12.77 -1.04 7.62
CA ARG A 75 -13.78 -1.40 8.63
C ARG A 75 -13.19 -1.54 10.04
N VAL A 76 -11.87 -1.64 10.16
CA VAL A 76 -11.18 -1.83 11.45
C VAL A 76 -11.04 -0.46 12.15
N PRO A 77 -11.64 -0.25 13.33
CA PRO A 77 -11.55 1.03 14.02
C PRO A 77 -10.11 1.39 14.36
N GLY A 78 -9.70 2.63 14.06
CA GLY A 78 -8.34 3.11 14.31
C GLY A 78 -7.30 2.68 13.26
N PHE A 79 -7.71 1.93 12.23
CA PHE A 79 -6.87 1.70 11.07
C PHE A 79 -6.71 2.99 10.26
N THR A 80 -5.48 3.31 9.88
CA THR A 80 -5.17 4.39 8.96
C THR A 80 -4.21 3.89 7.89
N TYR A 81 -4.25 4.54 6.72
CA TYR A 81 -3.34 4.22 5.65
C TYR A 81 -3.00 5.45 4.81
N GLU A 82 -1.86 5.39 4.13
CA GLU A 82 -1.40 6.38 3.16
C GLU A 82 -0.95 5.61 1.90
N ILE A 83 -1.36 6.08 0.72
CA ILE A 83 -0.93 5.53 -0.58
C ILE A 83 -0.16 6.62 -1.30
N LYS A 84 1.10 6.35 -1.61
CA LYS A 84 1.98 7.27 -2.32
C LYS A 84 2.40 6.65 -3.64
N ILE A 85 2.11 7.34 -4.74
CA ILE A 85 2.57 6.97 -6.09
C ILE A 85 3.92 7.62 -6.31
N TRP A 86 4.91 6.83 -6.73
CA TRP A 86 6.28 7.28 -6.97
C TRP A 86 6.70 6.89 -8.38
N GLY A 87 6.86 7.91 -9.23
CA GLY A 87 7.47 7.78 -10.55
C GLY A 87 8.96 7.47 -10.48
N GLU A 88 9.53 7.06 -11.60
CA GLU A 88 10.97 6.87 -11.73
C GLU A 88 11.70 8.22 -11.79
N ALA A 89 13.00 8.23 -11.45
CA ALA A 89 13.79 9.46 -11.47
C ALA A 89 13.77 10.14 -12.85
N GLN A 90 13.77 9.36 -13.94
CA GLN A 90 13.70 9.89 -15.30
C GLN A 90 12.39 10.62 -15.58
N GLU A 91 11.24 10.05 -15.16
CA GLU A 91 9.93 10.71 -15.29
C GLU A 91 9.90 12.03 -14.53
N ALA A 92 10.54 12.08 -13.34
CA ALA A 92 10.67 13.32 -12.57
C ALA A 92 11.55 14.37 -13.27
N LEU A 93 12.62 13.95 -13.96
CA LEU A 93 13.49 14.86 -14.72
C LEU A 93 12.78 15.44 -15.95
N GLU A 94 12.01 14.62 -16.68
CA GLU A 94 11.20 15.06 -17.83
C GLU A 94 10.15 16.10 -17.41
N LEU A 95 9.47 15.89 -16.28
CA LEU A 95 8.50 16.86 -15.73
C LEU A 95 9.14 18.20 -15.36
N LEU A 96 10.42 18.19 -14.98
CA LEU A 96 11.18 19.39 -14.64
C LEU A 96 11.86 20.03 -15.86
N GLY A 97 11.76 19.43 -17.05
CA GLY A 97 12.42 19.89 -18.28
C GLY A 97 13.95 19.76 -18.24
N LEU A 98 14.47 18.79 -17.49
CA LEU A 98 15.90 18.57 -17.27
C LEU A 98 16.51 17.50 -18.20
N THR A 99 15.68 16.84 -19.01
CA THR A 99 16.05 15.80 -19.99
C THR A 99 15.16 15.88 -21.21
#